data_AF-A0A1Y5K9G0-F1
#
_entry.id   AF-A0A1Y5K9G0-F1
#
_cell.length_a   1.000
_cell.length_b   1.000
_cell.length_c   1.000
_cell.angle_alpha   90.00
_cell.angle_beta   90.00
_cell.angle_gamma   90.00
#
_symmetry.space_group_name_H-M   'P 1'
#
loop_
_entity.id
_entity.type
_entity.pdbx_description
1 polymer ?
#
loop_
_entity_poly.entity_id
_entity_poly.type
_entity_poly.pdbx_seq_one_letter_code
_entity_poly.pdbx_strand_id
1 'polypeptide(L)'
;MTIKYGKRLSSRFIAGRHLHDALEQVRALNNMGIMATLDHLGEGVTLASEAAGYRDAYIKLLDGIAEQGVYANVSLKPTQMGLALDAEASLANIRAVARHAADLGNFVRLDMEDSAFTEATYSIVRRLREEGLNNVGTVLQAYLHRSALDAKRCVEDSIPLRLVKGAYKEPPSIAYQRHTEIAEQFKRLIRHHFDHGAYVAIATHDDAIIGYVKKYASERGIPTSRFEFQMLYGLRMKEQAKLAREGYRVRCYVPYGEMWYPYYTRRLAEKPANLWLVLRNLVR
;
A
#
# COMPACT_ATOMS: atom_id res chain seq x y z
N MET A 1 -14.46 -26.41 0.44
CA MET A 1 -14.67 -25.23 1.31
C MET A 1 -15.86 -24.43 0.77
N THR A 2 -17.02 -24.45 1.42
CA THR A 2 -18.23 -23.80 0.87
C THR A 2 -18.02 -22.29 0.78
N ILE A 3 -18.39 -21.67 -0.36
CA ILE A 3 -18.27 -20.23 -0.64
C ILE A 3 -18.79 -19.35 0.52
N LYS A 4 -19.80 -19.84 1.26
CA LYS A 4 -20.39 -19.17 2.44
C LYS A 4 -19.45 -19.05 3.63
N TYR A 5 -18.54 -20.01 3.86
CA TYR A 5 -17.56 -19.98 4.95
C TYR A 5 -16.33 -19.12 4.61
N GLY A 6 -15.88 -19.14 3.35
CA GLY A 6 -14.83 -18.22 2.87
C GLY A 6 -15.25 -16.75 2.99
N LYS A 7 -16.52 -16.44 2.68
CA LYS A 7 -17.10 -15.10 2.81
C LYS A 7 -16.95 -14.50 4.23
N ARG A 8 -17.25 -15.27 5.28
CA ARG A 8 -17.25 -14.79 6.67
C ARG A 8 -15.84 -14.55 7.25
N LEU A 9 -14.83 -15.24 6.73
CA LEU A 9 -13.43 -14.96 7.07
C LEU A 9 -12.85 -13.80 6.22
N SER A 10 -13.24 -13.70 4.94
CA SER A 10 -12.74 -12.67 4.03
C SER A 10 -13.21 -11.25 4.40
N SER A 11 -14.44 -11.12 4.93
CA SER A 11 -15.01 -9.83 5.36
C SER A 11 -14.22 -9.16 6.48
N ARG A 12 -13.33 -9.91 7.16
CA ARG A 12 -12.42 -9.34 8.16
C ARG A 12 -11.31 -8.52 7.53
N PHE A 13 -10.92 -8.80 6.29
CA PHE A 13 -9.75 -8.22 5.63
C PHE A 13 -10.09 -7.37 4.41
N ILE A 14 -11.36 -7.34 4.02
CA ILE A 14 -11.84 -6.75 2.77
C ILE A 14 -13.11 -5.98 3.09
N ALA A 15 -13.16 -4.72 2.70
CA ALA A 15 -14.20 -3.79 3.14
C ALA A 15 -15.56 -4.04 2.49
N GLY A 16 -15.56 -4.74 1.36
CA GLY A 16 -16.78 -5.14 0.65
C GLY A 16 -16.48 -5.47 -0.81
N ARG A 17 -17.55 -5.71 -1.56
CA ARG A 17 -17.46 -6.01 -3.00
C ARG A 17 -17.66 -4.76 -3.84
N HIS A 18 -18.46 -3.84 -3.32
CA HIS A 18 -18.85 -2.64 -4.04
C HIS A 18 -18.16 -1.43 -3.41
N LEU A 19 -18.00 -0.38 -4.22
CA LEU A 19 -17.41 0.88 -3.79
C LEU A 19 -18.11 1.47 -2.57
N HIS A 20 -19.45 1.43 -2.56
CA HIS A 20 -20.26 1.94 -1.45
C HIS A 20 -19.89 1.28 -0.11
N ASP A 21 -19.81 -0.05 -0.07
CA ASP A 21 -19.41 -0.80 1.12
C ASP A 21 -18.04 -0.33 1.65
N ALA A 22 -17.10 -0.13 0.73
CA ALA A 22 -15.75 0.31 1.08
C ALA A 22 -15.74 1.72 1.67
N LEU A 23 -16.52 2.65 1.10
CA LEU A 23 -16.63 4.02 1.58
C LEU A 23 -17.30 4.09 2.96
N GLU A 24 -18.27 3.22 3.27
CA GLU A 24 -18.84 3.12 4.62
C GLU A 24 -17.79 2.68 5.65
N GLN A 25 -16.96 1.67 5.32
CA GLN A 25 -15.88 1.24 6.22
C GLN A 25 -14.83 2.34 6.40
N VAL A 26 -14.50 3.08 5.35
CA VAL A 26 -13.60 4.23 5.45
C VAL A 26 -14.18 5.31 6.35
N ARG A 27 -15.48 5.61 6.25
CA ARG A 27 -16.15 6.57 7.13
C ARG A 27 -16.04 6.15 8.61
N ALA A 28 -16.24 4.86 8.89
CA ALA A 28 -16.06 4.32 10.24
C ALA A 28 -14.60 4.48 10.74
N LEU A 29 -13.61 4.24 9.89
CA LEU A 29 -12.20 4.47 10.22
C LEU A 29 -11.90 5.95 10.49
N ASN A 30 -12.42 6.85 9.65
CA ASN A 30 -12.21 8.30 9.81
C ASN A 30 -12.79 8.81 11.13
N ASN A 31 -13.96 8.31 11.55
CA ASN A 31 -14.55 8.62 12.86
C ASN A 31 -13.68 8.15 14.04
N MET A 32 -12.76 7.22 13.82
CA MET A 32 -11.76 6.77 14.79
C MET A 32 -10.43 7.52 14.69
N GLY A 33 -10.34 8.56 13.85
CA GLY A 33 -9.11 9.29 13.58
C GLY A 33 -8.12 8.54 12.68
N ILE A 34 -8.58 7.51 11.96
CA ILE A 34 -7.76 6.69 11.06
C ILE A 34 -8.07 7.08 9.61
N MET A 35 -7.04 7.46 8.86
CA MET A 35 -7.13 7.72 7.42
C MET A 35 -7.22 6.40 6.65
N ALA A 36 -7.60 6.43 5.38
CA ALA A 36 -7.56 5.23 4.55
C ALA A 36 -6.73 5.39 3.27
N THR A 37 -6.35 4.24 2.71
CA THR A 37 -5.98 4.10 1.30
C THR A 37 -6.81 2.95 0.73
N LEU A 38 -7.54 3.21 -0.36
CA LEU A 38 -8.39 2.22 -1.02
C LEU A 38 -7.63 1.53 -2.16
N ASP A 39 -7.70 0.21 -2.19
CA ASP A 39 -7.13 -0.65 -3.24
C ASP A 39 -8.28 -1.41 -3.92
N HIS A 40 -8.50 -1.14 -5.21
CA HIS A 40 -9.49 -1.86 -5.99
C HIS A 40 -8.88 -3.16 -6.48
N LEU A 41 -9.30 -4.27 -5.87
CA LEU A 41 -8.72 -5.58 -6.11
C LEU A 41 -8.93 -6.04 -7.56
N GLY A 42 -7.82 -6.35 -8.21
CA GLY A 42 -7.76 -6.93 -9.54
C GLY A 42 -6.38 -7.54 -9.78
N GLU A 43 -6.34 -8.59 -10.59
CA GLU A 43 -5.12 -9.33 -10.93
C GLU A 43 -5.20 -9.83 -12.37
N GLY A 44 -4.05 -10.05 -13.00
CA GLY A 44 -3.96 -10.79 -14.26
C GLY A 44 -4.54 -10.06 -15.47
N VAL A 45 -4.33 -8.75 -15.59
CA VAL A 45 -4.68 -7.99 -16.79
C VAL A 45 -3.92 -8.53 -17.99
N THR A 46 -4.65 -8.95 -19.02
CA THR A 46 -4.11 -9.53 -20.26
C THR A 46 -4.48 -8.72 -21.50
N LEU A 47 -5.49 -7.86 -21.39
CA LEU A 47 -5.98 -7.01 -22.48
C LEU A 47 -5.88 -5.53 -22.12
N ALA A 48 -5.56 -4.69 -23.11
CA ALA A 48 -5.51 -3.24 -22.94
C ALA A 48 -6.86 -2.63 -22.49
N SER A 49 -7.98 -3.24 -22.91
CA SER A 49 -9.33 -2.84 -22.49
C SER A 49 -9.59 -3.09 -21.00
N GLU A 50 -9.02 -4.15 -20.41
CA GLU A 50 -9.12 -4.42 -18.97
C GLU A 50 -8.37 -3.35 -18.17
N ALA A 51 -7.17 -2.96 -18.62
CA ALA A 51 -6.41 -1.86 -18.02
C ALA A 51 -7.17 -0.54 -18.05
N ALA A 52 -7.80 -0.20 -19.18
CA ALA A 52 -8.66 0.98 -19.30
C ALA A 52 -9.89 0.89 -18.36
N GLY A 53 -10.47 -0.29 -18.20
CA GLY A 53 -11.55 -0.53 -17.24
C GLY A 53 -11.12 -0.27 -15.79
N TYR A 54 -9.91 -0.68 -15.40
CA TYR A 54 -9.37 -0.36 -14.08
C TYR A 54 -9.08 1.13 -13.90
N ARG A 55 -8.52 1.82 -14.91
CA ARG A 55 -8.39 3.28 -14.90
C ARG A 55 -9.72 3.94 -14.57
N ASP A 56 -10.77 3.58 -15.30
CA ASP A 56 -12.11 4.18 -15.13
C ASP A 56 -12.72 3.84 -13.76
N ALA A 57 -12.44 2.66 -13.22
CA ALA A 57 -12.85 2.28 -11.87
C ALA A 57 -12.13 3.12 -10.80
N TYR A 58 -10.85 3.43 -10.97
CA TYR A 58 -10.12 4.31 -10.05
C TYR A 58 -10.58 5.77 -10.11
N ILE A 59 -10.98 6.26 -11.30
CA ILE A 59 -11.61 7.59 -11.44
C ILE A 59 -12.92 7.63 -10.64
N LYS A 60 -13.81 6.64 -10.83
CA LYS A 60 -15.06 6.54 -10.05
C LYS A 60 -14.84 6.39 -8.54
N LEU A 61 -13.78 5.69 -8.14
CA LEU A 61 -13.38 5.57 -6.75
C LEU A 61 -12.99 6.94 -6.17
N LEU A 62 -12.21 7.73 -6.91
CA LEU A 62 -11.82 9.08 -6.49
C LEU A 62 -13.04 10.01 -6.40
N ASP A 63 -13.96 9.94 -7.35
CA ASP A 63 -15.24 10.68 -7.29
C ASP A 63 -16.02 10.31 -6.03
N GLY A 64 -16.19 9.01 -5.77
CA GLY A 64 -16.88 8.53 -4.58
C GLY A 64 -16.21 8.96 -3.26
N ILE A 65 -14.87 9.03 -3.22
CA ILE A 65 -14.15 9.58 -2.05
C ILE A 65 -14.51 11.06 -1.85
N ALA A 66 -14.48 11.86 -2.92
CA ALA A 66 -14.74 13.29 -2.87
C ALA A 66 -16.20 13.59 -2.52
N GLU A 67 -17.16 12.95 -3.18
CA GLU A 67 -18.60 13.10 -2.96
C GLU A 67 -19.01 12.75 -1.52
N GLN A 68 -18.43 11.70 -0.96
CA GLN A 68 -18.74 11.24 0.39
C GLN A 68 -17.98 12.00 1.48
N GLY A 69 -17.01 12.85 1.10
CA GLY A 69 -16.17 13.62 2.01
C GLY A 69 -15.35 12.75 2.96
N VAL A 70 -15.00 11.53 2.55
CA VAL A 70 -14.19 10.62 3.38
C VAL A 70 -12.71 10.88 3.20
N TYR A 71 -11.93 10.72 4.27
CA TYR A 71 -10.50 10.98 4.25
C TYR A 71 -9.71 9.73 3.84
N ALA A 72 -9.60 9.56 2.52
CA ALA A 72 -8.90 8.46 1.88
C ALA A 72 -8.12 8.91 0.64
N ASN A 73 -7.05 8.17 0.34
CA ASN A 73 -6.38 8.21 -0.95
C ASN A 73 -6.48 6.84 -1.64
N VAL A 74 -5.83 6.66 -2.79
CA VAL A 74 -5.88 5.39 -3.53
C VAL A 74 -4.50 4.75 -3.65
N SER A 75 -4.46 3.42 -3.60
CA SER A 75 -3.28 2.60 -3.95
C SER A 75 -3.63 1.75 -5.16
N LEU A 76 -2.78 1.73 -6.18
CA LEU A 76 -3.00 0.97 -7.41
C LEU A 76 -1.73 0.25 -7.83
N LYS A 77 -1.88 -0.84 -8.58
CA LYS A 77 -0.78 -1.65 -9.10
C LYS A 77 -0.51 -1.31 -10.56
N PRO A 78 0.71 -0.93 -10.96
CA PRO A 78 1.02 -0.62 -12.35
C PRO A 78 0.68 -1.74 -13.35
N THR A 79 0.82 -3.01 -12.98
CA THR A 79 0.45 -4.14 -13.85
C THR A 79 -1.05 -4.21 -14.12
N GLN A 80 -1.89 -3.84 -13.15
CA GLN A 80 -3.33 -3.67 -13.32
C GLN A 80 -3.67 -2.53 -14.29
N MET A 81 -2.76 -1.57 -14.45
CA MET A 81 -2.85 -0.50 -15.44
C MET A 81 -2.24 -0.88 -16.79
N GLY A 82 -1.77 -2.12 -16.95
CA GLY A 82 -1.23 -2.66 -18.20
C GLY A 82 0.29 -2.64 -18.29
N LEU A 83 1.04 -2.42 -17.19
CA LEU A 83 2.50 -2.30 -17.24
C LEU A 83 3.20 -3.54 -17.85
N ALA A 84 2.65 -4.73 -17.60
CA ALA A 84 3.18 -5.98 -18.17
C ALA A 84 2.88 -6.15 -19.67
N LEU A 85 1.97 -5.34 -20.23
CA LEU A 85 1.56 -5.39 -21.63
C LEU A 85 2.25 -4.30 -22.44
N ASP A 86 2.13 -3.05 -21.99
CA ASP A 86 2.68 -1.86 -22.64
C ASP A 86 2.91 -0.76 -21.59
N ALA A 87 4.18 -0.37 -21.44
CA ALA A 87 4.59 0.61 -20.44
C ALA A 87 4.07 2.03 -20.71
N GLU A 88 3.95 2.44 -21.98
CA GLU A 88 3.44 3.77 -22.33
C GLU A 88 1.91 3.83 -22.16
N ALA A 89 1.20 2.76 -22.55
CA ALA A 89 -0.22 2.65 -22.30
C ALA A 89 -0.53 2.63 -20.79
N SER A 90 0.28 1.92 -20.00
CA SER A 90 0.18 1.93 -18.53
C SER A 90 0.41 3.31 -17.94
N LEU A 91 1.45 4.01 -18.38
CA LEU A 91 1.68 5.39 -17.98
C LEU A 91 0.50 6.29 -18.34
N ALA A 92 -0.10 6.16 -19.53
CA ALA A 92 -1.27 6.93 -19.93
C ALA A 92 -2.47 6.69 -19.01
N ASN A 93 -2.73 5.43 -18.64
CA ASN A 93 -3.78 5.09 -17.69
C ASN A 93 -3.51 5.68 -16.29
N ILE A 94 -2.30 5.51 -15.77
CA ILE A 94 -1.91 6.04 -14.45
C ILE A 94 -1.95 7.57 -14.45
N ARG A 95 -1.49 8.23 -15.52
CA ARG A 95 -1.55 9.68 -15.70
C ARG A 95 -2.97 10.20 -15.61
N ALA A 96 -3.93 9.53 -16.24
CA ALA A 96 -5.34 9.93 -16.19
C ALA A 96 -5.88 9.89 -14.75
N VAL A 97 -5.60 8.81 -14.01
CA VAL A 97 -5.98 8.68 -12.60
C VAL A 97 -5.28 9.74 -11.73
N ALA A 98 -3.98 9.99 -11.95
CA ALA A 98 -3.21 10.96 -11.20
C ALA A 98 -3.67 12.40 -11.42
N ARG A 99 -4.01 12.78 -12.66
CA ARG A 99 -4.59 14.09 -12.99
C ARG A 99 -5.94 14.28 -12.31
N HIS A 100 -6.83 13.30 -12.45
CA HIS A 100 -8.15 13.34 -11.80
C HIS A 100 -8.03 13.43 -10.27
N ALA A 101 -7.12 12.66 -9.68
CA ALA A 101 -6.83 12.78 -8.26
C ALA A 101 -6.31 14.18 -7.89
N ALA A 102 -5.49 14.82 -8.73
CA ALA A 102 -4.96 16.16 -8.46
C ALA A 102 -6.08 17.21 -8.46
N ASP A 103 -7.01 17.12 -9.42
CA ASP A 103 -8.17 18.01 -9.52
C ASP A 103 -9.06 17.94 -8.26
N LEU A 104 -9.11 16.76 -7.63
CA LEU A 104 -9.84 16.50 -6.38
C LEU A 104 -9.00 16.72 -5.12
N GLY A 105 -7.76 17.21 -5.24
CA GLY A 105 -6.84 17.40 -4.10
C GLY A 105 -6.43 16.09 -3.40
N ASN A 106 -6.48 14.97 -4.11
CA ASN A 106 -6.19 13.62 -3.63
C ASN A 106 -4.84 13.09 -4.14
N PHE A 107 -4.42 11.96 -3.58
CA PHE A 107 -3.11 11.34 -3.77
C PHE A 107 -3.23 9.93 -4.36
N VAL A 108 -2.28 9.56 -5.22
CA VAL A 108 -2.17 8.22 -5.80
C VAL A 108 -0.86 7.56 -5.37
N ARG A 109 -0.97 6.40 -4.71
CA ARG A 109 0.17 5.52 -4.43
C ARG A 109 0.27 4.46 -5.52
N LEU A 110 1.44 4.36 -6.16
CA LEU A 110 1.79 3.19 -6.95
C LEU A 110 2.38 2.13 -6.02
N ASP A 111 1.67 1.03 -5.87
CA ASP A 111 2.14 -0.11 -5.09
C ASP A 111 3.30 -0.78 -5.82
N MET A 112 4.33 -1.16 -5.05
CA MET A 112 5.49 -1.85 -5.59
C MET A 112 5.21 -3.34 -5.68
N GLU A 113 5.32 -3.86 -6.89
CA GLU A 113 5.10 -5.26 -7.22
C GLU A 113 6.42 -6.06 -7.08
N ASP A 114 6.57 -7.18 -7.79
CA ASP A 114 7.83 -7.93 -7.75
C ASP A 114 9.00 -7.15 -8.38
N SER A 115 10.21 -7.69 -8.21
CA SER A 115 11.45 -7.03 -8.59
C SER A 115 11.54 -6.69 -10.09
N ALA A 116 10.82 -7.42 -10.96
CA ALA A 116 10.80 -7.16 -12.40
C ALA A 116 10.16 -5.81 -12.75
N PHE A 117 9.20 -5.34 -11.95
CA PHE A 117 8.48 -4.08 -12.19
C PHE A 117 9.06 -2.88 -11.43
N THR A 118 10.11 -3.08 -10.62
CA THR A 118 10.61 -2.04 -9.71
C THR A 118 11.09 -0.79 -10.43
N GLU A 119 11.96 -0.94 -11.44
CA GLU A 119 12.51 0.21 -12.16
C GLU A 119 11.43 0.91 -13.01
N ALA A 120 10.56 0.14 -13.67
CA ALA A 120 9.49 0.69 -14.49
C ALA A 120 8.49 1.49 -13.66
N THR A 121 8.12 1.00 -12.47
CA THR A 121 7.26 1.72 -11.52
C THR A 121 7.90 3.04 -11.07
N TYR A 122 9.20 3.03 -10.75
CA TYR A 122 9.93 4.25 -10.40
C TYR A 122 9.94 5.26 -11.55
N SER A 123 10.23 4.80 -12.76
CA SER A 123 10.27 5.61 -13.98
C SER A 123 8.91 6.30 -14.25
N ILE A 124 7.80 5.59 -14.06
CA ILE A 124 6.45 6.15 -14.17
C ILE A 124 6.26 7.29 -13.17
N VAL A 125 6.58 7.09 -11.89
CA VAL A 125 6.43 8.16 -10.87
C VAL A 125 7.27 9.38 -11.22
N ARG A 126 8.52 9.19 -11.64
CA ARG A 126 9.40 10.29 -12.03
C ARG A 126 8.84 11.08 -13.21
N ARG A 127 8.40 10.42 -14.27
CA ARG A 127 7.80 11.08 -15.44
C ARG A 127 6.54 11.86 -15.09
N LEU A 128 5.66 11.32 -14.25
CA LEU A 128 4.46 12.05 -13.80
C LEU A 128 4.83 13.30 -12.99
N ARG A 129 5.87 13.24 -12.16
CA ARG A 129 6.35 14.39 -11.39
C ARG A 129 7.04 15.44 -12.28
N GLU A 130 7.79 15.02 -13.30
CA GLU A 130 8.34 15.89 -14.34
C GLU A 130 7.22 16.63 -15.11
N GLU A 131 6.04 16.02 -15.26
CA GLU A 131 4.82 16.65 -15.79
C GLU A 131 4.09 17.57 -14.78
N GLY A 132 4.61 17.74 -13.56
CA GLY A 132 4.01 18.58 -12.52
C GLY A 132 3.01 17.88 -11.59
N LEU A 133 2.76 16.57 -11.78
CA LEU A 133 1.86 15.79 -10.92
C LEU A 133 2.60 15.39 -9.65
N ASN A 134 2.61 16.28 -8.65
CA ASN A 134 3.28 16.05 -7.38
C ASN A 134 2.49 15.18 -6.38
N ASN A 135 1.24 14.85 -6.72
CA ASN A 135 0.31 14.05 -5.92
C ASN A 135 0.45 12.52 -6.14
N VAL A 136 1.59 12.08 -6.69
CA VAL A 136 1.91 10.67 -6.86
C VAL A 136 3.16 10.28 -6.06
N GLY A 137 3.20 9.04 -5.60
CA GLY A 137 4.38 8.46 -4.98
C GLY A 137 4.39 6.94 -5.06
N THR A 138 5.46 6.31 -4.60
CA THR A 138 5.69 4.87 -4.76
C THR A 138 5.91 4.14 -3.44
N VAL A 139 6.09 2.82 -3.51
CA VAL A 139 6.44 1.96 -2.39
C VAL A 139 7.89 1.47 -2.55
N LEU A 140 8.61 1.24 -1.45
CA LEU A 140 9.92 0.62 -1.46
C LEU A 140 9.96 -0.54 -0.48
N GLN A 141 10.55 -1.66 -0.91
CA GLN A 141 10.55 -2.91 -0.17
C GLN A 141 11.92 -3.11 0.50
N ALA A 142 11.97 -3.15 1.83
CA ALA A 142 13.21 -3.21 2.59
C ALA A 142 14.05 -4.46 2.31
N TYR A 143 13.43 -5.58 1.95
CA TYR A 143 14.16 -6.82 1.69
C TYR A 143 15.05 -6.81 0.43
N LEU A 144 14.89 -5.87 -0.53
CA LEU A 144 15.72 -5.86 -1.73
C LEU A 144 17.08 -5.19 -1.45
N HIS A 145 18.14 -5.74 -2.04
CA HIS A 145 19.49 -5.18 -1.94
C HIS A 145 19.56 -3.77 -2.54
N ARG A 146 18.82 -3.51 -3.63
CA ARG A 146 18.77 -2.21 -4.33
C ARG A 146 18.13 -1.09 -3.51
N SER A 147 17.32 -1.40 -2.49
CA SER A 147 16.46 -0.42 -1.84
C SER A 147 17.21 0.72 -1.13
N ALA A 148 18.46 0.52 -0.72
CA ALA A 148 19.25 1.63 -0.16
C ALA A 148 19.53 2.72 -1.21
N LEU A 149 19.80 2.33 -2.45
CA LEU A 149 20.01 3.27 -3.56
C LEU A 149 18.70 3.95 -3.96
N ASP A 150 17.62 3.17 -4.11
CA ASP A 150 16.33 3.73 -4.50
C ASP A 150 15.73 4.66 -3.45
N ALA A 151 15.99 4.43 -2.16
CA ALA A 151 15.63 5.37 -1.11
C ALA A 151 16.32 6.72 -1.28
N LYS A 152 17.61 6.72 -1.66
CA LYS A 152 18.35 7.95 -1.93
C LYS A 152 17.76 8.71 -3.11
N ARG A 153 17.47 8.00 -4.21
CA ARG A 153 16.80 8.55 -5.39
C ARG A 153 15.45 9.17 -5.03
N CYS A 154 14.64 8.50 -4.20
CA CYS A 154 13.34 9.02 -3.76
C CYS A 154 13.47 10.33 -2.96
N VAL A 155 14.48 10.44 -2.09
CA VAL A 155 14.75 11.67 -1.33
C VAL A 155 15.18 12.80 -2.28
N GLU A 156 16.11 12.52 -3.20
CA GLU A 156 16.60 13.48 -4.21
C GLU A 156 15.45 13.99 -5.09
N ASP A 157 14.56 13.10 -5.54
CA ASP A 157 13.41 13.43 -6.39
C ASP A 157 12.17 13.92 -5.60
N SER A 158 12.29 14.07 -4.27
CA SER A 158 11.21 14.45 -3.36
C SER A 158 9.95 13.59 -3.52
N ILE A 159 10.11 12.30 -3.82
CA ILE A 159 9.02 11.34 -4.00
C ILE A 159 8.51 10.92 -2.62
N PRO A 160 7.23 11.17 -2.27
CA PRO A 160 6.65 10.65 -1.04
C PRO A 160 6.70 9.13 -1.08
N LEU A 161 7.17 8.48 -0.01
CA LEU A 161 7.42 7.04 -0.01
C LEU A 161 6.59 6.29 1.05
N ARG A 162 6.10 5.10 0.68
CA ARG A 162 5.69 4.08 1.65
C ARG A 162 6.80 3.02 1.74
N LEU A 163 7.30 2.77 2.95
CA LEU A 163 8.24 1.69 3.22
C LEU A 163 7.51 0.44 3.70
N VAL A 164 7.82 -0.71 3.12
CA VAL A 164 7.33 -2.05 3.51
C VAL A 164 8.50 -3.01 3.70
N LYS A 165 8.28 -4.17 4.33
CA LYS A 165 9.30 -5.25 4.36
C LYS A 165 9.54 -5.85 2.97
N GLY A 166 8.47 -6.08 2.21
CA GLY A 166 8.47 -6.89 0.98
C GLY A 166 7.46 -8.03 1.11
N ALA A 167 6.78 -8.38 0.02
CA ALA A 167 5.68 -9.35 0.01
C ALA A 167 5.84 -10.46 -1.04
N TYR A 168 6.78 -10.31 -1.98
CA TYR A 168 6.99 -11.27 -3.06
C TYR A 168 8.10 -12.27 -2.70
N LYS A 169 8.12 -13.42 -3.37
CA LYS A 169 9.20 -14.40 -3.21
C LYS A 169 10.32 -14.06 -4.19
N GLU A 170 11.42 -13.54 -3.67
CA GLU A 170 12.58 -13.11 -4.47
C GLU A 170 13.82 -13.97 -4.12
N PRO A 171 14.69 -14.26 -5.11
CA PRO A 171 15.88 -15.06 -4.86
C PRO A 171 16.90 -14.33 -3.98
N PRO A 172 17.76 -15.07 -3.25
CA PRO A 172 18.79 -14.50 -2.38
C PRO A 172 19.79 -13.58 -3.08
N SER A 173 19.94 -13.70 -4.41
CA SER A 173 20.80 -12.83 -5.22
C SER A 173 20.36 -11.36 -5.20
N ILE A 174 19.07 -11.09 -5.00
CA ILE A 174 18.50 -9.74 -5.04
C ILE A 174 17.81 -9.32 -3.75
N ALA A 175 17.53 -10.27 -2.84
CA ALA A 175 16.79 -10.02 -1.61
C ALA A 175 17.38 -10.70 -0.38
N TYR A 176 17.42 -9.97 0.74
CA TYR A 176 17.69 -10.50 2.06
C TYR A 176 16.64 -11.55 2.44
N GLN A 177 17.09 -12.68 2.97
CA GLN A 177 16.22 -13.81 3.34
C GLN A 177 15.97 -13.88 4.84
N ARG A 178 16.90 -13.37 5.67
CA ARG A 178 16.76 -13.43 7.12
C ARG A 178 15.91 -12.27 7.62
N HIS A 179 14.92 -12.57 8.45
CA HIS A 179 14.04 -11.57 9.05
C HIS A 179 14.78 -10.46 9.80
N THR A 180 15.91 -10.78 10.44
CA THR A 180 16.76 -9.82 11.15
C THR A 180 17.40 -8.81 10.19
N GLU A 181 17.94 -9.26 9.06
CA GLU A 181 18.53 -8.38 8.04
C GLU A 181 17.47 -7.47 7.41
N ILE A 182 16.29 -8.03 7.10
CA ILE A 182 15.17 -7.25 6.56
C ILE A 182 14.73 -6.18 7.57
N ALA A 183 14.63 -6.52 8.85
CA ALA A 183 14.26 -5.58 9.91
C ALA A 183 15.30 -4.46 10.08
N GLU A 184 16.60 -4.79 10.08
CA GLU A 184 17.66 -3.79 10.19
C GLU A 184 17.74 -2.87 8.97
N GLN A 185 17.56 -3.44 7.76
CA GLN A 185 17.47 -2.67 6.55
C GLN A 185 16.25 -1.74 6.57
N PHE A 186 15.09 -2.21 7.02
CA PHE A 186 13.89 -1.36 7.17
C PHE A 186 14.17 -0.19 8.12
N LYS A 187 14.79 -0.42 9.29
CA LYS A 187 15.19 0.66 10.21
C LYS A 187 16.16 1.63 9.55
N ARG A 188 17.13 1.15 8.76
CA ARG A 188 18.09 1.99 8.02
C ARG A 188 17.39 2.90 7.02
N LEU A 189 16.43 2.38 6.26
CA LEU A 189 15.66 3.16 5.28
C LEU A 189 14.77 4.21 5.96
N ILE A 190 14.15 3.88 7.10
CA ILE A 190 13.37 4.83 7.91
C ILE A 190 14.27 5.97 8.39
N ARG A 191 15.42 5.66 9.00
CA ARG A 191 16.38 6.68 9.45
C ARG A 191 16.81 7.59 8.30
N HIS A 192 17.15 7.00 7.15
CA HIS A 192 17.57 7.78 5.99
C HIS A 192 16.54 8.86 5.61
N HIS A 193 15.25 8.51 5.57
CA HIS A 193 14.20 9.49 5.27
C HIS A 193 14.07 10.55 6.36
N PHE A 194 14.13 10.15 7.62
CA PHE A 194 14.07 11.07 8.75
C PHE A 194 15.25 12.05 8.79
N ASP A 195 16.48 11.57 8.61
CA ASP A 195 17.69 12.39 8.63
C ASP A 195 17.73 13.39 7.45
N HIS A 196 17.02 13.12 6.35
CA HIS A 196 16.86 14.06 5.22
C HIS A 196 15.56 14.87 5.28
N GLY A 197 14.81 14.74 6.38
CA GLY A 197 13.53 15.42 6.55
C GLY A 197 12.48 15.02 5.52
N ALA A 198 12.58 13.89 4.83
CA ALA A 198 11.59 13.43 3.86
C ALA A 198 10.36 12.82 4.54
N TYR A 199 9.17 13.03 3.97
CA TYR A 199 7.96 12.38 4.47
C TYR A 199 7.99 10.88 4.18
N VAL A 200 7.66 10.06 5.17
CA VAL A 200 7.65 8.60 5.02
C VAL A 200 6.43 7.96 5.67
N ALA A 201 5.78 7.07 4.94
CA ALA A 201 4.75 6.18 5.45
C ALA A 201 5.39 4.84 5.84
N ILE A 202 5.38 4.50 7.12
CA ILE A 202 5.92 3.23 7.64
C ILE A 202 4.81 2.18 7.67
N ALA A 203 4.75 1.34 6.64
CA ALA A 203 3.74 0.30 6.50
C ALA A 203 4.22 -1.01 7.15
N THR A 204 3.81 -1.24 8.40
CA THR A 204 4.21 -2.41 9.19
C THR A 204 3.23 -2.69 10.32
N HIS A 205 3.11 -3.98 10.68
CA HIS A 205 2.40 -4.43 11.89
C HIS A 205 3.36 -4.85 13.00
N ASP A 206 4.66 -4.66 12.81
CA ASP A 206 5.71 -5.11 13.73
C ASP A 206 5.91 -4.13 14.89
N ASP A 207 5.61 -4.57 16.12
CA ASP A 207 5.74 -3.75 17.33
C ASP A 207 7.16 -3.28 17.61
N ALA A 208 8.17 -4.07 17.27
CA ALA A 208 9.56 -3.67 17.48
C ALA A 208 9.94 -2.52 16.53
N ILE A 209 9.45 -2.56 15.28
CA ILE A 209 9.67 -1.46 14.33
C ILE A 209 8.87 -0.22 14.73
N ILE A 210 7.60 -0.37 15.17
CA ILE A 210 6.78 0.76 15.63
C ILE A 210 7.44 1.42 16.86
N GLY A 211 7.84 0.64 17.85
CA GLY A 211 8.55 1.13 19.03
C GLY A 211 9.86 1.84 18.67
N TYR A 212 10.63 1.29 17.73
CA TYR A 212 11.83 1.91 17.19
C TYR A 212 11.55 3.28 16.55
N VAL A 213 10.54 3.37 15.68
CA VAL A 213 10.16 4.63 15.01
C VAL A 213 9.75 5.69 16.03
N LYS A 214 8.90 5.33 17.01
CA LYS A 214 8.43 6.25 18.05
C LYS A 214 9.61 6.80 18.87
N LYS A 215 10.51 5.92 19.30
CA LYS A 215 11.71 6.30 20.07
C LYS A 215 12.59 7.24 19.25
N TYR A 216 12.95 6.84 18.03
CA TYR A 216 13.84 7.61 17.17
C TYR A 216 13.26 8.99 16.83
N ALA A 217 11.96 9.07 16.49
CA ALA A 217 11.29 10.33 16.20
C ALA A 217 11.29 11.26 17.42
N SER A 218 11.00 10.74 18.62
CA SER A 218 11.02 11.52 19.85
C SER A 218 12.41 12.04 20.20
N GLU A 219 13.45 11.21 20.09
CA GLU A 219 14.84 11.59 20.39
C GLU A 219 15.38 12.66 19.44
N ARG A 220 14.88 12.71 18.20
CA ARG A 220 15.26 13.68 17.17
C ARG A 220 14.30 14.85 17.01
N GLY A 221 13.26 14.94 17.84
CA GLY A 221 12.25 16.00 17.75
C GLY A 221 11.49 16.01 16.42
N ILE A 222 11.32 14.86 15.77
CA ILE A 222 10.62 14.75 14.48
C ILE A 222 9.12 14.82 14.75
N PRO A 223 8.40 15.82 14.18
CA PRO A 223 6.98 15.96 14.44
C PRO A 223 6.18 14.82 13.82
N THR A 224 5.11 14.39 14.50
CA THR A 224 4.22 13.29 14.05
C THR A 224 3.50 13.60 12.72
N SER A 225 3.53 14.85 12.25
CA SER A 225 3.05 15.26 10.94
C SER A 225 3.99 14.88 9.79
N ARG A 226 5.25 14.53 10.05
CA ARG A 226 6.26 14.16 9.04
C ARG A 226 6.25 12.69 8.65
N PHE A 227 5.45 11.86 9.33
CA PHE A 227 5.32 10.45 9.00
C PHE A 227 3.95 9.91 9.36
N GLU A 228 3.64 8.72 8.88
CA GLU A 228 2.46 7.99 9.30
C GLU A 228 2.76 6.50 9.44
N PHE A 229 2.02 5.83 10.32
CA PHE A 229 1.99 4.38 10.35
C PHE A 229 0.90 3.87 9.42
N GLN A 230 1.20 2.85 8.62
CA GLN A 230 0.19 2.20 7.80
C GLN A 230 0.04 0.72 8.15
N MET A 231 -1.21 0.26 8.18
CA MET A 231 -1.55 -1.12 8.50
C MET A 231 -2.68 -1.59 7.61
N LEU A 232 -2.69 -2.87 7.28
CA LEU A 232 -3.79 -3.50 6.54
C LEU A 232 -5.09 -3.51 7.37
N TYR A 233 -6.21 -3.31 6.67
CA TYR A 233 -7.55 -3.46 7.21
C TYR A 233 -7.77 -4.85 7.81
N GLY A 234 -8.47 -4.89 8.95
CA GLY A 234 -8.71 -6.12 9.70
C GLY A 234 -7.58 -6.58 10.62
N LEU A 235 -6.38 -6.00 10.50
CA LEU A 235 -5.22 -6.38 11.30
C LEU A 235 -4.91 -5.31 12.33
N ARG A 236 -4.83 -5.73 13.60
CA ARG A 236 -4.41 -4.87 14.72
C ARG A 236 -5.24 -3.58 14.83
N MET A 237 -6.55 -3.67 14.57
CA MET A 237 -7.44 -2.50 14.54
C MET A 237 -7.46 -1.73 15.87
N LYS A 238 -7.30 -2.44 17.01
CA LYS A 238 -7.20 -1.81 18.33
C LYS A 238 -5.93 -0.97 18.43
N GLU A 239 -4.82 -1.46 17.89
CA GLU A 239 -3.54 -0.76 17.91
C GLU A 239 -3.47 0.38 16.90
N GLN A 240 -4.12 0.25 15.73
CA GLN A 240 -4.34 1.38 14.81
C GLN A 240 -5.07 2.52 15.54
N ALA A 241 -6.17 2.22 16.22
CA ALA A 241 -6.93 3.21 16.99
C ALA A 241 -6.13 3.77 18.20
N LYS A 242 -5.27 2.96 18.80
CA LYS A 242 -4.36 3.41 19.87
C LYS A 242 -3.35 4.42 19.34
N LEU A 243 -2.67 4.13 18.24
CA LEU A 243 -1.70 5.03 17.61
C LEU A 243 -2.35 6.36 17.19
N ALA A 244 -3.57 6.32 16.65
CA ALA A 244 -4.31 7.53 16.31
C ALA A 244 -4.61 8.40 17.54
N ARG A 245 -5.07 7.78 18.65
CA ARG A 245 -5.29 8.50 19.93
C ARG A 245 -4.02 9.04 20.57
N GLU A 246 -2.88 8.42 20.29
CA GLU A 246 -1.56 8.91 20.70
C GLU A 246 -1.07 10.10 19.84
N GLY A 247 -1.84 10.55 18.85
CA GLY A 247 -1.51 11.71 18.01
C GLY A 247 -0.63 11.38 16.79
N TYR A 248 -0.43 10.11 16.48
CA TYR A 248 0.23 9.69 15.24
C TYR A 248 -0.77 9.70 14.08
N ARG A 249 -0.29 10.06 12.88
CA ARG A 249 -1.02 9.79 11.64
C ARG A 249 -1.05 8.28 11.41
N VAL A 250 -2.25 7.73 11.21
CA VAL A 250 -2.47 6.31 10.92
C VAL A 250 -3.29 6.19 9.64
N ARG A 251 -2.83 5.35 8.70
CA ARG A 251 -3.57 5.02 7.47
C ARG A 251 -3.84 3.53 7.38
N CYS A 252 -5.11 3.17 7.25
CA CYS A 252 -5.54 1.80 7.00
C CYS A 252 -5.51 1.50 5.49
N TYR A 253 -4.91 0.38 5.08
CA TYR A 253 -4.99 -0.11 3.70
C TYR A 253 -6.23 -0.98 3.54
N VAL A 254 -7.19 -0.49 2.78
CA VAL A 254 -8.56 -0.99 2.69
C VAL A 254 -8.79 -1.57 1.30
N PRO A 255 -8.59 -2.90 1.13
CA PRO A 255 -8.88 -3.55 -0.14
C PRO A 255 -10.40 -3.76 -0.29
N TYR A 256 -10.91 -3.61 -1.51
CA TYR A 256 -12.30 -3.90 -1.85
C TYR A 256 -12.41 -4.42 -3.29
N GLY A 257 -13.54 -5.05 -3.62
CA GLY A 257 -13.81 -5.54 -4.97
C GLY A 257 -14.11 -7.04 -5.00
N GLU A 258 -14.49 -7.52 -6.18
CA GLU A 258 -14.94 -8.91 -6.36
C GLU A 258 -13.79 -9.92 -6.39
N MET A 259 -12.58 -9.49 -6.78
CA MET A 259 -11.35 -10.31 -6.86
C MET A 259 -10.69 -10.50 -5.49
N TRP A 260 -11.50 -10.75 -4.47
CA TRP A 260 -11.10 -10.83 -3.07
C TRP A 260 -10.35 -12.13 -2.72
N TYR A 261 -10.62 -13.22 -3.45
CA TYR A 261 -10.13 -14.56 -3.10
C TYR A 261 -8.62 -14.72 -3.29
N PRO A 262 -8.01 -14.34 -4.44
CA PRO A 262 -6.55 -14.42 -4.62
C PRO A 262 -5.77 -13.52 -3.66
N TYR A 263 -6.30 -12.33 -3.36
CA TYR A 263 -5.74 -11.46 -2.33
C TYR A 263 -5.77 -12.13 -0.95
N TYR A 264 -6.92 -12.67 -0.56
CA TYR A 264 -7.11 -13.33 0.73
C TYR A 264 -6.23 -14.58 0.90
N THR A 265 -6.10 -15.42 -0.13
CA THR A 265 -5.27 -16.64 -0.06
C THR A 265 -3.79 -16.31 0.09
N ARG A 266 -3.28 -15.28 -0.60
CA ARG A 266 -1.90 -14.78 -0.38
C ARG A 266 -1.69 -14.29 1.06
N ARG A 267 -2.64 -13.53 1.62
CA ARG A 267 -2.58 -13.08 3.03
C ARG A 267 -2.63 -14.23 4.04
N LEU A 268 -3.30 -15.34 3.73
CA LEU A 268 -3.28 -16.54 4.57
C LEU A 268 -1.95 -17.30 4.48
N ALA A 269 -1.39 -17.43 3.28
CA ALA A 269 -0.13 -18.15 3.03
C ALA A 269 1.09 -17.46 3.68
N GLU A 270 1.04 -16.13 3.87
CA GLU A 270 2.09 -15.35 4.53
C GLU A 270 2.24 -15.62 6.05
N LYS A 271 1.34 -16.40 6.68
CA LYS A 271 1.43 -16.77 8.11
C LYS A 271 1.43 -18.30 8.29
N PRO A 272 2.53 -18.92 8.78
CA PRO A 272 2.60 -20.36 9.04
C PRO A 272 1.49 -20.89 9.96
N ALA A 273 1.09 -20.09 10.97
CA ALA A 273 0.01 -20.42 11.90
C ALA A 273 -1.37 -20.51 11.21
N ASN A 274 -1.58 -19.76 10.12
CA ASN A 274 -2.83 -19.79 9.35
C ASN A 274 -2.85 -20.95 8.35
N LEU A 275 -1.69 -21.41 7.88
CA LEU A 275 -1.56 -22.59 7.02
C LEU A 275 -2.03 -23.86 7.74
N TRP A 276 -1.72 -23.98 9.04
CA TRP A 276 -2.22 -25.07 9.91
C TRP A 276 -3.75 -25.05 10.04
N LEU A 277 -4.36 -23.87 10.04
CA LEU A 277 -5.82 -23.69 10.10
C LEU A 277 -6.51 -24.10 8.80
N VAL A 278 -5.84 -23.96 7.65
CA VAL A 278 -6.31 -24.45 6.34
C VAL A 278 -6.16 -25.98 6.25
N LEU A 279 -5.02 -26.53 6.65
CA LEU A 279 -4.75 -27.98 6.64
C LEU A 279 -5.70 -28.77 7.54
N ARG A 280 -6.04 -28.25 8.73
CA ARG A 280 -6.95 -28.92 9.67
C ARG A 280 -8.40 -29.02 9.16
N ASN A 281 -8.77 -28.21 8.17
CA ASN A 281 -10.10 -28.19 7.56
C ASN A 281 -10.19 -29.01 6.26
N LEU A 282 -9.10 -29.67 5.83
CA LEU A 282 -9.10 -30.60 4.69
C LEU A 282 -9.25 -32.06 5.11
N VAL A 283 -9.18 -32.37 6.42
CA VAL A 283 -9.33 -33.72 7.00
C VAL A 283 -10.66 -33.85 7.77
N ARG A 284 -11.65 -33.00 7.47
CA ARG A 284 -13.04 -33.15 7.92
C ARG A 284 -14.03 -32.74 6.84
#